data_AF-A0A0E0FTQ7-F1
#
_entry.id   AF-A0A0E0FTQ7-F1
#
_cell.length_a   1.000
_cell.length_b   1.000
_cell.length_c   1.000
_cell.angle_alpha   90.00
_cell.angle_beta   90.00
_cell.angle_gamma   90.00
#
_symmetry.space_group_name_H-M   'P 1'
#
loop_
_entity.id
_entity.type
_entity.pdbx_description
1 polymer ?
#
loop_
_entity_poly.entity_id
_entity_poly.type
_entity_poly.pdbx_seq_one_letter_code
_entity_poly.pdbx_strand_id
1 'polypeptide(L)'
;MAHAFAGGTSAICRCPHDPGRAALVSRPRHRLCVLASSLPTPAIEGQGVELSVTTRRGRVLPVLKDCSLRVPPGQLWMLLGPNGCGKSTLLKVLAGFLNPSSGTVYINRPCSYVFQNPDHQVVMPTVESDVAFGLGKLNLSLDEVRSRVSQSLDAVGMFTNILHPTQRPIQTLSGGQKQRVAIAGALAEASKMGVIKAVRKSVGAGGEVSALWVTHRLEELRYADGAIYMEDGQTIIQGDVSTISKYIKKKQARYFGHFEL
;
A
#
# COMPACT_ATOMS: atom_id res chain seq x y z
N MET A 1 -3.31 14.51 -13.25
CA MET A 1 -3.74 14.24 -14.64
C MET A 1 -3.49 12.76 -14.91
N ALA A 2 -4.52 11.98 -15.23
CA ALA A 2 -4.40 10.56 -15.55
C ALA A 2 -4.77 10.35 -17.02
N HIS A 3 -3.88 9.70 -17.77
CA HIS A 3 -4.21 9.14 -19.08
C HIS A 3 -4.42 7.64 -18.92
N ALA A 4 -5.59 7.17 -19.34
CA ALA A 4 -5.88 5.76 -19.52
C ALA A 4 -5.38 5.34 -20.91
N PHE A 5 -4.57 4.28 -20.98
CA PHE A 5 -4.34 3.54 -22.22
C PHE A 5 -4.78 2.10 -22.01
N ALA A 6 -5.69 1.66 -22.87
CA ALA A 6 -6.10 0.28 -23.01
C ALA A 6 -5.11 -0.46 -23.93
N GLY A 7 -4.72 -1.68 -23.57
CA GLY A 7 -3.90 -2.55 -24.42
C GLY A 7 -3.28 -3.68 -23.62
N GLY A 8 -3.77 -4.91 -23.84
CA GLY A 8 -3.39 -6.10 -23.09
C GLY A 8 -1.96 -6.58 -23.37
N THR A 9 -1.30 -7.07 -22.33
CA THR A 9 -0.47 -8.30 -22.28
C THR A 9 0.09 -8.44 -20.86
N SER A 10 0.10 -9.66 -20.34
CA SER A 10 0.71 -10.02 -19.06
C SER A 10 2.20 -9.68 -19.10
N ALA A 11 2.69 -8.88 -18.15
CA ALA A 11 4.10 -8.52 -18.08
C ALA A 11 4.81 -9.38 -17.03
N ILE A 12 5.58 -10.37 -17.48
CA ILE A 12 6.58 -11.04 -16.65
C ILE A 12 7.87 -10.23 -16.81
N CYS A 13 8.24 -9.47 -15.78
CA CYS A 13 9.53 -8.77 -15.80
C CYS A 13 10.61 -9.79 -15.40
N ARG A 14 11.38 -10.28 -16.38
CA ARG A 14 12.59 -11.08 -16.12
C ARG A 14 13.79 -10.15 -16.23
N CYS A 15 14.65 -10.13 -15.22
CA CYS A 15 15.94 -9.44 -15.32
C CYS A 15 16.82 -10.15 -16.37
N PRO A 16 17.40 -9.44 -17.34
CA PRO A 16 18.42 -10.01 -18.21
C PRO A 16 19.76 -10.04 -17.47
N HIS A 17 20.28 -11.23 -17.23
CA HIS A 17 21.68 -11.47 -16.88
C HIS A 17 22.26 -12.45 -17.88
N ASP A 18 22.87 -11.93 -18.95
CA ASP A 18 24.04 -12.56 -19.59
C ASP A 18 24.72 -11.56 -20.57
N PRO A 19 26.02 -11.25 -20.42
CA PRO A 19 26.76 -10.46 -21.39
C PRO A 19 27.40 -11.38 -22.44
N GLY A 20 26.83 -11.38 -23.65
CA GLY A 20 27.57 -11.67 -24.88
C GLY A 20 27.45 -13.08 -25.46
N ARG A 21 26.65 -13.19 -26.52
CA ARG A 21 27.04 -13.73 -27.85
C ARG A 21 25.81 -13.83 -28.74
N ALA A 22 25.87 -13.19 -29.90
CA ALA A 22 24.95 -13.41 -30.99
C ALA A 22 25.21 -14.80 -31.61
N ALA A 23 24.18 -15.65 -31.68
CA ALA A 23 24.18 -16.82 -32.57
C ALA A 23 22.73 -17.20 -32.93
N LEU A 24 22.40 -17.02 -34.20
CA LEU A 24 21.24 -17.60 -34.88
C LEU A 24 21.38 -19.13 -34.89
N VAL A 25 20.50 -19.88 -34.21
CA VAL A 25 20.29 -21.31 -34.49
C VAL A 25 18.81 -21.69 -34.32
N SER A 26 18.35 -22.48 -35.28
CA SER A 26 17.03 -23.05 -35.56
C SER A 26 16.28 -23.72 -34.38
N ARG A 27 14.95 -23.59 -34.43
CA ARG A 27 13.95 -24.20 -33.53
C ARG A 27 13.95 -25.74 -33.59
N PRO A 28 14.06 -26.47 -32.46
CA PRO A 28 13.50 -27.81 -32.33
C PRO A 28 12.14 -27.78 -31.60
N ARG A 29 11.18 -28.52 -32.16
CA ARG A 29 9.85 -28.78 -31.58
C ARG A 29 10.00 -29.73 -30.39
N HIS A 30 10.03 -29.21 -29.16
CA HIS A 30 9.86 -30.03 -27.96
C HIS A 30 8.44 -29.87 -27.42
N ARG A 31 7.74 -31.01 -27.35
CA ARG A 31 6.45 -31.19 -26.66
C ARG A 31 6.59 -30.63 -25.25
N LEU A 32 5.88 -29.54 -24.97
CA LEU A 32 5.73 -29.02 -23.62
C LEU A 32 4.87 -30.02 -22.85
N CYS A 33 5.50 -30.79 -21.96
CA CYS A 33 4.80 -31.57 -20.96
C CYS A 33 4.18 -30.56 -19.98
N VAL A 34 2.91 -30.22 -20.20
CA VAL A 34 2.14 -29.36 -19.29
C VAL A 34 1.74 -30.23 -18.09
N LEU A 35 2.61 -30.28 -17.07
CA LEU A 35 2.14 -30.59 -15.73
C LEU A 35 1.35 -29.37 -15.24
N ALA A 36 0.04 -29.40 -15.53
CA ALA A 36 -0.91 -28.45 -14.99
C ALA A 36 -1.00 -28.66 -13.48
N SER A 37 -0.25 -27.86 -12.71
CA SER A 37 -0.50 -27.70 -11.29
C SER A 37 -1.80 -26.89 -11.14
N SER A 38 -2.82 -27.54 -10.61
CA SER A 38 -4.23 -27.11 -10.56
C SER A 38 -4.52 -26.00 -9.55
N LEU A 39 -3.56 -25.12 -9.26
CA LEU A 39 -3.81 -23.97 -8.40
C LEU A 39 -4.26 -22.78 -9.25
N PRO A 40 -5.30 -22.05 -8.84
CA PRO A 40 -5.70 -20.83 -9.54
C PRO A 40 -4.52 -19.86 -9.60
N THR A 41 -4.34 -19.24 -10.77
CA THR A 41 -3.29 -18.26 -11.02
C THR A 41 -3.40 -17.13 -9.99
N PRO A 42 -2.34 -16.77 -9.26
CA PRO A 42 -2.41 -15.73 -8.24
C PRO A 42 -2.77 -14.38 -8.86
N ALA A 43 -3.30 -13.45 -8.08
CA ALA A 43 -3.46 -12.07 -8.55
C ALA A 43 -2.14 -11.29 -8.46
N ILE A 44 -1.35 -11.54 -7.41
CA ILE A 44 -0.03 -10.93 -7.20
C ILE A 44 0.91 -12.02 -6.70
N GLU A 45 2.11 -12.09 -7.26
CA GLU A 45 3.15 -12.99 -6.81
C GLU A 45 4.52 -12.32 -6.93
N GLY A 46 5.32 -12.40 -5.87
CA GLY A 46 6.73 -12.07 -5.88
C GLY A 46 7.51 -13.30 -5.43
N GLN A 47 8.56 -13.67 -6.16
CA GLN A 47 9.42 -14.79 -5.82
C GLN A 47 10.86 -14.31 -5.73
N GLY A 48 11.44 -14.43 -4.52
CA GLY A 48 12.81 -14.05 -4.21
C GLY A 48 13.19 -12.62 -4.59
N VAL A 49 12.27 -11.68 -4.36
CA VAL A 49 12.45 -10.28 -4.75
C VAL A 49 13.53 -9.61 -3.91
N GLU A 50 14.59 -9.14 -4.56
CA GLU A 50 15.67 -8.38 -3.93
C GLU A 50 15.75 -6.98 -4.51
N LEU A 51 16.15 -6.02 -3.68
CA LEU A 51 16.41 -4.66 -4.12
C LEU A 51 17.45 -4.02 -3.21
N SER A 52 18.50 -3.50 -3.83
CA SER A 52 19.48 -2.65 -3.16
C SER A 52 19.45 -1.22 -3.70
N VAL A 53 19.68 -0.25 -2.82
CA VAL A 53 19.76 1.18 -3.18
C VAL A 53 21.17 1.69 -2.90
N THR A 54 21.74 2.39 -3.86
CA THR A 54 23.04 3.05 -3.70
C THR A 54 22.83 4.43 -3.09
N THR A 55 23.45 4.67 -1.94
CA THR A 55 23.44 5.99 -1.27
C THR A 55 24.29 7.01 -2.03
N ARG A 56 24.10 8.31 -1.72
CA ARG A 56 24.95 9.40 -2.26
C ARG A 56 26.45 9.22 -1.97
N ARG A 57 26.79 8.44 -0.94
CA ARG A 57 28.18 8.11 -0.57
C ARG A 57 28.70 6.84 -1.23
N GLY A 58 28.00 6.32 -2.25
CA GLY A 58 28.39 5.11 -2.98
C GLY A 58 28.16 3.79 -2.22
N ARG A 59 27.67 3.82 -0.97
CA ARG A 59 27.35 2.59 -0.22
C ARG A 59 26.09 1.95 -0.78
N VAL A 60 26.16 0.66 -1.08
CA VAL A 60 25.01 -0.18 -1.47
C VAL A 60 24.31 -0.65 -0.20
N LEU A 61 23.02 -0.33 -0.06
CA LEU A 61 22.20 -0.75 1.07
C LEU A 61 21.10 -1.71 0.59
N PRO A 62 21.07 -2.96 1.08
CA PRO A 62 19.99 -3.89 0.77
C PRO A 62 18.71 -3.45 1.47
N VAL A 63 17.65 -3.22 0.69
CA VAL A 63 16.33 -2.79 1.18
C VAL A 63 15.35 -3.95 1.19
N LEU A 64 15.35 -4.78 0.13
CA LEU A 64 14.60 -6.04 0.07
C LEU A 64 15.60 -7.18 -0.10
N LYS A 65 15.38 -8.26 0.64
CA LYS A 65 16.23 -9.45 0.75
C LYS A 65 15.30 -10.65 0.59
N ASP A 66 15.39 -11.36 -0.53
CA ASP A 66 14.64 -12.58 -0.81
C ASP A 66 13.14 -12.52 -0.43
N CYS A 67 12.44 -11.44 -0.84
CA CYS A 67 11.03 -11.27 -0.51
C CYS A 67 10.15 -12.13 -1.41
N SER A 68 9.49 -13.13 -0.80
CA SER A 68 8.50 -13.98 -1.48
C SER A 68 7.11 -13.81 -0.89
N LEU A 69 6.11 -13.54 -1.73
CA LEU A 69 4.71 -13.35 -1.33
C LEU A 69 3.74 -13.81 -2.40
N ARG A 70 2.53 -14.18 -1.98
CA ARG A 70 1.46 -14.56 -2.90
C ARG A 70 0.11 -14.04 -2.42
N VAL A 71 -0.63 -13.38 -3.32
CA VAL A 71 -2.02 -12.93 -3.11
C VAL A 71 -2.92 -13.70 -4.08
N PRO A 72 -3.87 -14.51 -3.58
CA PRO A 72 -4.84 -15.20 -4.42
C PRO A 72 -5.80 -14.25 -5.18
N PRO A 73 -6.42 -14.73 -6.28
CA PRO A 73 -7.44 -13.97 -6.98
C PRO A 73 -8.69 -13.77 -6.13
N GLY A 74 -9.35 -12.60 -6.27
CA GLY A 74 -10.57 -12.24 -5.56
C GLY A 74 -10.42 -12.04 -4.05
N GLN A 75 -9.21 -11.81 -3.54
CA GLN A 75 -8.95 -11.70 -2.10
C GLN A 75 -8.32 -10.37 -1.69
N LEU A 76 -8.66 -9.92 -0.48
CA LEU A 76 -8.07 -8.76 0.19
C LEU A 76 -7.00 -9.26 1.17
N TRP A 77 -5.73 -9.03 0.82
CA TRP A 77 -4.59 -9.39 1.65
C TRP A 77 -3.96 -8.17 2.29
N MET A 78 -3.37 -8.36 3.48
CA MET A 78 -2.64 -7.29 4.16
C MET A 78 -1.14 -7.51 4.15
N LEU A 79 -0.38 -6.43 4.00
CA LEU A 79 1.07 -6.41 4.19
C LEU A 79 1.39 -5.61 5.46
N LEU A 80 1.90 -6.32 6.45
CA LEU A 80 2.19 -5.85 7.80
C LEU A 80 3.69 -5.83 8.06
N GLY A 81 4.10 -5.07 9.07
CA GLY A 81 5.50 -5.04 9.54
C GLY A 81 5.88 -3.69 10.14
N PRO A 82 7.03 -3.61 10.85
CA PRO A 82 7.54 -2.37 11.45
C PRO A 82 7.76 -1.25 10.43
N ASN A 83 7.84 0.00 10.90
CA ASN A 83 8.24 1.11 10.04
C ASN A 83 9.67 0.89 9.52
N GLY A 84 9.91 1.24 8.26
CA GLY A 84 11.24 1.06 7.64
C GLY A 84 11.57 -0.36 7.16
N CYS A 85 10.72 -1.37 7.40
CA CYS A 85 11.05 -2.76 7.00
C CYS A 85 10.95 -3.06 5.49
N GLY A 86 10.63 -2.08 4.65
CA GLY A 86 10.61 -2.22 3.19
C GLY A 86 9.24 -2.38 2.52
N LYS A 87 8.12 -2.37 3.26
CA LYS A 87 6.75 -2.55 2.69
C LYS A 87 6.44 -1.64 1.50
N SER A 88 6.65 -0.33 1.64
CA SER A 88 6.37 0.63 0.56
C SER A 88 7.32 0.47 -0.63
N THR A 89 8.54 -0.02 -0.38
CA THR A 89 9.51 -0.33 -1.44
C THR A 89 9.09 -1.58 -2.21
N LEU A 90 8.68 -2.64 -1.50
CA LEU A 90 8.13 -3.85 -2.10
C LEU A 90 6.88 -3.54 -2.94
N LEU A 91 5.98 -2.72 -2.40
CA LEU A 91 4.80 -2.24 -3.13
C LEU A 91 5.14 -1.53 -4.45
N LYS A 92 6.18 -0.68 -4.44
CA LYS A 92 6.66 0.00 -5.65
C LYS A 92 7.29 -0.98 -6.65
N VAL A 93 8.00 -1.99 -6.17
CA VAL A 93 8.53 -3.06 -7.02
C VAL A 93 7.41 -3.87 -7.67
N LEU A 94 6.42 -4.28 -6.88
CA LEU A 94 5.23 -4.98 -7.37
C LEU A 94 4.52 -4.14 -8.44
N ALA A 95 4.24 -2.86 -8.16
CA ALA A 95 3.59 -1.95 -9.09
C ALA A 95 4.41 -1.59 -10.33
N GLY A 96 5.67 -2.04 -10.44
CA GLY A 96 6.55 -1.77 -11.57
C GLY A 96 7.19 -0.38 -11.56
N PHE A 97 7.11 0.37 -10.46
CA PHE A 97 7.80 1.67 -10.31
C PHE A 97 9.29 1.52 -10.01
N LEU A 98 9.69 0.38 -9.46
CA LEU A 98 11.08 0.04 -9.19
C LEU A 98 11.37 -1.33 -9.79
N ASN A 99 12.51 -1.47 -10.48
CA ASN A 99 12.96 -2.77 -10.97
C ASN A 99 13.71 -3.48 -9.84
N PRO A 100 13.38 -4.75 -9.54
CA PRO A 100 14.14 -5.52 -8.57
C PRO A 100 15.56 -5.78 -9.07
N SER A 101 16.50 -5.92 -8.13
CA SER A 101 17.87 -6.36 -8.42
C SER A 101 17.91 -7.86 -8.78
N SER A 102 17.05 -8.66 -8.15
CA SER A 102 16.88 -10.10 -8.41
C SER A 102 15.45 -10.55 -8.09
N GLY A 103 15.09 -11.76 -8.52
CA GLY A 103 13.77 -12.34 -8.33
C GLY A 103 12.79 -12.03 -9.47
N THR A 104 11.55 -12.46 -9.28
CA THR A 104 10.47 -12.27 -10.26
C THR A 104 9.22 -11.68 -9.62
N VAL A 105 8.50 -10.89 -10.41
CA VAL A 105 7.22 -10.30 -10.04
C VAL A 105 6.20 -10.63 -11.11
N TYR A 106 5.04 -11.10 -10.66
CA TYR A 106 3.86 -11.35 -11.47
C TYR A 106 2.66 -10.58 -10.89
N ILE A 107 1.94 -9.89 -11.76
CA ILE A 107 0.68 -9.22 -11.42
C ILE A 107 -0.34 -9.52 -12.52
N ASN A 108 -1.51 -10.01 -12.11
CA ASN A 108 -2.65 -10.10 -13.00
C ASN A 108 -3.16 -8.69 -13.33
N ARG A 109 -3.28 -8.38 -14.63
CA ARG A 109 -3.63 -7.04 -15.11
C ARG A 109 -5.12 -6.98 -15.48
N PRO A 110 -5.77 -5.81 -15.38
CA PRO A 110 -5.23 -4.48 -15.04
C PRO A 110 -4.92 -4.31 -13.53
N CYS A 111 -3.90 -3.52 -13.21
CA CYS A 111 -3.49 -3.21 -11.83
C CYS A 111 -3.52 -1.70 -11.58
N SER A 112 -4.00 -1.30 -10.41
CA SER A 112 -4.00 0.09 -9.95
C SER A 112 -3.26 0.20 -8.61
N TYR A 113 -2.50 1.28 -8.45
CA TYR A 113 -1.72 1.54 -7.25
C TYR A 113 -2.19 2.83 -6.57
N VAL A 114 -2.47 2.75 -5.26
CA VAL A 114 -2.87 3.90 -4.45
C VAL A 114 -1.77 4.17 -3.43
N PHE A 115 -1.22 5.38 -3.44
CA PHE A 115 -0.16 5.77 -2.50
C PHE A 115 -0.70 5.83 -1.07
N GLN A 116 0.09 5.35 -0.12
CA GLN A 116 -0.24 5.39 1.32
C GLN A 116 -0.24 6.81 1.90
N ASN A 117 0.36 7.78 1.20
CA ASN A 117 0.47 9.15 1.68
C ASN A 117 -0.49 10.08 0.92
N PRO A 118 -1.56 10.58 1.56
CA PRO A 118 -2.45 11.59 0.98
C PRO A 118 -1.78 12.98 0.85
N ASP A 119 -0.53 13.18 1.32
CA ASP A 119 0.19 14.47 1.31
C ASP A 119 0.37 15.15 -0.08
N HIS A 120 -0.08 14.52 -1.17
CA HIS A 120 -0.22 15.17 -2.48
C HIS A 120 -1.64 15.65 -2.80
N GLN A 121 -2.52 15.82 -1.80
CA GLN A 121 -3.93 16.17 -1.98
C GLN A 121 -4.38 17.39 -1.18
N VAL A 122 -3.57 18.46 -1.18
CA VAL A 122 -4.19 19.79 -1.09
C VAL A 122 -4.81 20.05 -2.45
N VAL A 123 -6.11 19.85 -2.58
CA VAL A 123 -6.87 19.99 -3.83
C VAL A 123 -7.68 21.28 -3.82
N MET A 124 -8.07 21.73 -2.63
CA MET A 124 -9.03 22.83 -2.48
C MET A 124 -8.34 24.15 -2.11
N PRO A 125 -8.97 25.30 -2.45
CA PRO A 125 -8.35 26.61 -2.26
C PRO A 125 -8.22 27.01 -0.79
N THR A 126 -9.09 26.52 0.09
CA THR A 126 -9.13 26.90 1.52
C THR A 126 -9.00 25.69 2.43
N VAL A 127 -8.49 25.93 3.65
CA VAL A 127 -8.30 24.90 4.68
C VAL A 127 -9.61 24.16 4.98
N GLU A 128 -10.73 24.88 5.14
CA GLU A 128 -12.02 24.26 5.38
C GLU A 128 -12.46 23.37 4.23
N SER A 129 -12.39 23.88 2.99
CA SER A 129 -12.83 23.12 1.81
C SER A 129 -12.00 21.86 1.61
N ASP A 130 -10.71 21.90 1.94
CA ASP A 130 -9.81 20.75 1.82
C ASP A 130 -10.08 19.69 2.89
N VAL A 131 -10.33 20.10 4.14
CA VAL A 131 -10.74 19.19 5.23
C VAL A 131 -12.15 18.62 4.97
N ALA A 132 -13.05 19.43 4.42
CA ALA A 132 -14.43 19.03 4.08
C ALA A 132 -14.52 18.20 2.79
N PHE A 133 -13.50 18.24 1.92
CA PHE A 133 -13.52 17.56 0.61
C PHE A 133 -13.83 16.06 0.74
N GLY A 134 -13.23 15.40 1.74
CA GLY A 134 -13.47 13.98 2.03
C GLY A 134 -14.90 13.67 2.51
N LEU A 135 -15.62 14.66 3.02
CA LEU A 135 -16.97 14.49 3.58
C LEU A 135 -18.08 14.56 2.54
N GLY A 136 -17.85 15.16 1.37
CA GLY A 136 -18.89 15.38 0.34
C GLY A 136 -19.49 14.10 -0.25
N LYS A 137 -18.91 12.93 0.02
CA LYS A 137 -19.43 11.61 -0.38
C LYS A 137 -20.35 10.98 0.67
N LEU A 138 -20.44 11.56 1.86
CA LEU A 138 -21.28 11.09 2.95
C LEU A 138 -22.60 11.87 2.91
N ASN A 139 -23.72 11.18 3.16
CA ASN A 139 -25.05 11.82 3.28
C ASN A 139 -25.16 12.53 4.64
N LEU A 140 -24.30 13.52 4.86
CA LEU A 140 -24.27 14.34 6.07
C LEU A 140 -24.99 15.66 5.80
N SER A 141 -25.67 16.16 6.83
CA SER A 141 -26.16 17.53 6.86
C SER A 141 -24.98 18.53 6.87
N LEU A 142 -25.24 19.75 6.45
CA LEU A 142 -24.24 20.82 6.48
C LEU A 142 -23.69 21.08 7.88
N ASP A 143 -24.52 20.94 8.91
CA ASP A 143 -24.11 21.14 10.31
C ASP A 143 -23.20 20.02 10.81
N GLU A 144 -23.43 18.77 10.38
CA GLU A 144 -22.53 17.65 10.68
C GLU A 144 -21.18 17.80 10.00
N VAL A 145 -21.15 18.27 8.74
CA VAL A 145 -19.91 18.55 8.02
C VAL A 145 -19.12 19.63 8.77
N ARG A 146 -19.76 20.76 9.11
CA ARG A 146 -19.14 21.86 9.85
C ARG A 146 -18.61 21.42 11.21
N SER A 147 -19.39 20.61 11.93
CA SER A 147 -19.01 20.09 13.25
C SER A 147 -17.76 19.21 13.16
N ARG A 148 -17.70 18.27 12.20
CA ARG A 148 -16.55 17.37 12.02
C ARG A 148 -15.29 18.12 11.58
N VAL A 149 -15.42 19.08 10.67
CA VAL A 149 -14.30 19.92 10.21
C VAL A 149 -13.74 20.73 11.39
N SER A 150 -14.62 21.36 12.16
CA SER A 150 -14.25 22.16 13.34
C SER A 150 -13.51 21.33 14.39
N GLN A 151 -14.07 20.17 14.77
CA GLN A 151 -13.45 19.25 15.73
C GLN A 151 -12.08 18.74 15.25
N SER A 152 -11.95 18.48 13.95
CA SER A 152 -10.70 17.95 13.39
C SER A 152 -9.60 19.00 13.27
N LEU A 153 -9.96 20.25 12.96
CA LEU A 153 -9.03 21.38 12.97
C LEU A 153 -8.59 21.72 14.39
N ASP A 154 -9.50 21.61 15.37
CA ASP A 154 -9.19 21.83 16.78
C ASP A 154 -8.22 20.78 17.32
N ALA A 155 -8.44 19.50 16.97
CA ALA A 155 -7.57 18.39 17.34
C ALA A 155 -6.11 18.53 16.85
N VAL A 156 -5.86 19.35 15.82
CA VAL A 156 -4.51 19.64 15.30
C VAL A 156 -4.02 21.06 15.63
N GLY A 157 -4.73 21.79 16.48
CA GLY A 157 -4.36 23.16 16.87
C GLY A 157 -4.42 24.17 15.72
N MET A 158 -5.34 23.98 14.78
CA MET A 158 -5.54 24.86 13.61
C MET A 158 -6.88 25.61 13.66
N PHE A 159 -7.56 25.64 14.81
CA PHE A 159 -8.94 26.14 14.97
C PHE A 159 -9.07 27.62 15.39
N THR A 160 -8.04 28.28 15.93
CA THR A 160 -8.23 29.47 16.80
C THR A 160 -8.57 30.83 16.12
N ASN A 161 -9.82 31.27 16.36
CA ASN A 161 -10.35 32.57 16.87
C ASN A 161 -9.74 33.94 16.46
N ILE A 162 -10.35 34.60 15.46
CA ILE A 162 -11.19 35.82 15.52
C ILE A 162 -11.61 36.08 14.06
N LEU A 163 -12.92 36.07 13.79
CA LEU A 163 -13.57 36.45 12.53
C LEU A 163 -12.95 35.77 11.27
N HIS A 164 -13.38 34.53 11.00
CA HIS A 164 -13.12 33.76 9.77
C HIS A 164 -11.73 33.09 9.57
N PRO A 165 -11.25 32.20 10.48
CA PRO A 165 -10.13 31.29 10.19
C PRO A 165 -10.40 30.30 9.05
N THR A 166 -11.68 30.01 8.79
CA THR A 166 -12.18 28.95 7.91
C THR A 166 -11.96 29.19 6.41
N GLN A 167 -11.66 30.43 6.00
CA GLN A 167 -11.37 30.76 4.60
C GLN A 167 -9.89 30.94 4.29
N ARG A 168 -9.00 30.52 5.21
CA ARG A 168 -7.56 30.69 4.99
C ARG A 168 -7.10 29.96 3.73
N PRO A 169 -6.45 30.64 2.76
CA PRO A 169 -5.94 29.98 1.58
C PRO A 169 -4.79 29.03 1.92
N ILE A 170 -4.84 27.79 1.42
CA ILE A 170 -3.85 26.76 1.81
C ILE A 170 -2.42 27.09 1.35
N GLN A 171 -2.30 27.88 0.28
CA GLN A 171 -1.01 28.31 -0.22
C GLN A 171 -0.21 29.14 0.81
N THR A 172 -0.92 29.80 1.75
CA THR A 172 -0.33 30.62 2.82
C THR A 172 0.16 29.82 4.03
N LEU A 173 0.02 28.49 4.00
CA LEU A 173 0.45 27.61 5.08
C LEU A 173 1.93 27.22 4.93
N SER A 174 2.64 27.17 6.06
CA SER A 174 3.94 26.51 6.14
C SER A 174 3.81 25.00 5.87
N GLY A 175 4.91 24.33 5.54
CA GLY A 175 4.89 22.86 5.32
C GLY A 175 4.31 22.09 6.51
N GLY A 176 4.69 22.46 7.74
CA GLY A 176 4.12 21.86 8.95
C GLY A 176 2.64 22.19 9.18
N GLN A 177 2.15 23.35 8.73
CA GLN A 177 0.72 23.67 8.76
C GLN A 177 -0.06 22.86 7.72
N LYS A 178 0.47 22.70 6.51
CA LYS A 178 -0.14 21.83 5.47
C LYS A 178 -0.25 20.39 5.95
N GLN A 179 0.79 19.88 6.62
CA GLN A 179 0.77 18.57 7.24
C GLN A 179 -0.35 18.44 8.30
N ARG A 180 -0.56 19.45 9.14
CA ARG A 180 -1.66 19.45 10.12
C ARG A 180 -3.04 19.50 9.47
N VAL A 181 -3.22 20.23 8.37
CA VAL A 181 -4.48 20.25 7.61
C VAL A 181 -4.79 18.90 6.96
N ALA A 182 -3.79 18.23 6.39
CA ALA A 182 -3.96 16.87 5.86
C ALA A 182 -4.37 15.88 6.95
N ILE A 183 -3.78 15.99 8.16
CA ILE A 183 -4.17 15.19 9.33
C ILE A 183 -5.62 15.52 9.74
N ALA A 184 -6.02 16.80 9.76
CA ALA A 184 -7.40 17.20 10.05
C ALA A 184 -8.40 16.64 9.03
N GLY A 185 -8.09 16.64 7.73
CA GLY A 185 -8.93 16.02 6.70
C GLY A 185 -9.18 14.53 6.95
N ALA A 186 -8.12 13.80 7.30
CA ALA A 186 -8.21 12.37 7.64
C ALA A 186 -8.99 12.10 8.95
N LEU A 187 -8.91 13.03 9.92
CA LEU A 187 -9.70 12.97 11.16
C LEU A 187 -11.19 13.25 10.87
N ALA A 188 -11.47 14.26 10.04
CA ALA A 188 -12.84 14.69 9.72
C ALA A 188 -13.61 13.60 8.97
N GLU A 189 -12.98 12.93 8.00
CA GLU A 189 -13.59 11.86 7.20
C GLU A 189 -14.09 10.67 8.06
N ALA A 190 -13.60 10.52 9.29
CA ALA A 190 -13.79 9.33 10.09
C ALA A 190 -13.28 8.07 9.37
N SER A 191 -11.93 8.00 9.33
CA SER A 191 -11.09 6.81 9.39
C SER A 191 -10.71 6.15 8.07
N LYS A 192 -9.42 5.80 7.94
CA LYS A 192 -8.88 4.75 7.05
C LYS A 192 -9.76 3.49 7.02
N MET A 193 -10.59 3.31 8.05
CA MET A 193 -11.64 2.33 8.15
C MET A 193 -12.80 2.44 7.15
N GLY A 194 -13.21 3.64 6.75
CA GLY A 194 -14.17 3.82 5.65
C GLY A 194 -13.59 3.30 4.33
N VAL A 195 -12.34 3.66 4.04
CA VAL A 195 -11.64 3.24 2.82
C VAL A 195 -11.48 1.73 2.76
N ILE A 196 -11.00 1.08 3.83
CA ILE A 196 -10.82 -0.38 3.81
C ILE A 196 -12.15 -1.14 3.73
N LYS A 197 -13.23 -0.61 4.31
CA LYS A 197 -14.58 -1.17 4.14
C LYS A 197 -15.06 -1.07 2.70
N ALA A 198 -14.81 0.06 2.04
CA ALA A 198 -15.13 0.23 0.62
C ALA A 198 -14.31 -0.76 -0.24
N VAL A 199 -13.01 -0.90 0.01
CA VAL A 199 -12.15 -1.89 -0.66
C VAL A 199 -12.67 -3.30 -0.44
N ARG A 200 -13.01 -3.67 0.79
CA ARG A 200 -13.57 -5.00 1.10
C ARG A 200 -14.87 -5.27 0.33
N LYS A 201 -15.75 -4.26 0.22
CA LYS A 201 -16.99 -4.37 -0.56
C LYS A 201 -16.71 -4.62 -2.04
N SER A 202 -15.70 -3.95 -2.61
CA SER A 202 -15.30 -4.15 -4.01
C SER A 202 -14.69 -5.53 -4.28
N VAL A 203 -13.88 -6.05 -3.35
CA VAL A 203 -13.28 -7.41 -3.48
C VAL A 203 -14.34 -8.50 -3.34
N GLY A 204 -15.31 -8.33 -2.43
CA GLY A 204 -16.38 -9.31 -2.18
C GLY A 204 -17.44 -9.40 -3.29
N ALA A 205 -17.50 -8.42 -4.19
CA ALA A 205 -18.44 -8.41 -5.32
C ALA A 205 -17.84 -9.14 -6.52
N GLY A 206 -18.13 -10.45 -6.65
CA GLY A 206 -17.85 -11.21 -7.88
C GLY A 206 -16.41 -11.72 -8.09
N GLY A 207 -15.48 -11.43 -7.17
CA GLY A 207 -14.11 -11.98 -7.23
C GLY A 207 -13.22 -11.41 -8.34
N GLU A 208 -13.69 -10.37 -9.04
CA GLU A 208 -12.96 -9.72 -10.14
C GLU A 208 -11.79 -8.85 -9.64
N VAL A 209 -11.86 -8.42 -8.38
CA VAL A 209 -10.89 -7.50 -7.79
C VAL A 209 -10.12 -8.20 -6.68
N SER A 210 -8.78 -8.17 -6.76
CA SER A 210 -7.87 -8.48 -5.66
C SER A 210 -7.20 -7.21 -5.15
N ALA A 211 -6.86 -7.19 -3.86
CA ALA A 211 -6.21 -6.03 -3.26
C ALA A 211 -5.13 -6.43 -2.25
N LEU A 212 -4.01 -5.71 -2.29
CA LEU A 212 -2.95 -5.79 -1.28
C LEU A 212 -2.92 -4.47 -0.49
N TRP A 213 -3.31 -4.53 0.78
CA TRP A 213 -3.44 -3.37 1.67
C TRP A 213 -2.28 -3.30 2.66
N VAL A 214 -1.51 -2.21 2.64
CA VAL A 214 -0.39 -2.04 3.58
C VAL A 214 -0.86 -1.31 4.83
N THR A 215 -0.62 -1.92 5.99
CA THR A 215 -0.98 -1.33 7.28
C THR A 215 0.01 -1.73 8.37
N HIS A 216 -0.05 -1.04 9.51
CA HIS A 216 0.63 -1.43 10.76
C HIS A 216 -0.39 -1.70 11.89
N ARG A 217 -1.69 -1.63 11.56
CA ARG A 217 -2.80 -1.72 12.51
C ARG A 217 -3.38 -3.13 12.49
N LEU A 218 -3.29 -3.82 13.62
CA LEU A 218 -3.77 -5.21 13.72
C LEU A 218 -5.29 -5.31 13.67
N GLU A 219 -6.00 -4.28 14.11
CA GLU A 219 -7.45 -4.20 14.06
C GLU A 219 -8.00 -4.17 12.62
N GLU A 220 -7.19 -3.80 11.63
CA GLU A 220 -7.59 -3.82 10.22
C GLU A 220 -7.65 -5.26 9.67
N LEU A 221 -6.90 -6.21 10.25
CA LEU A 221 -6.88 -7.61 9.82
C LEU A 221 -8.25 -8.28 9.75
N ARG A 222 -9.23 -7.80 10.52
CA ARG A 222 -10.61 -8.30 10.47
C ARG A 222 -11.29 -8.16 9.11
N TYR A 223 -10.75 -7.34 8.20
CA TYR A 223 -11.25 -7.20 6.83
C TYR A 223 -10.48 -8.03 5.81
N ALA A 224 -9.37 -8.66 6.19
CA ALA A 224 -8.52 -9.40 5.28
C ALA A 224 -8.93 -10.87 5.18
N ASP A 225 -8.66 -11.48 4.03
CA ASP A 225 -8.74 -12.94 3.83
C ASP A 225 -7.40 -13.61 4.23
N GLY A 226 -6.30 -12.87 4.13
CA GLY A 226 -4.97 -13.31 4.53
C GLY A 226 -4.02 -12.15 4.77
N ALA A 227 -2.84 -12.44 5.30
CA ALA A 227 -1.83 -11.42 5.53
C ALA A 227 -0.41 -11.94 5.39
N ILE A 228 0.50 -11.00 5.14
CA ILE A 228 1.93 -11.16 5.02
C ILE A 228 2.57 -10.24 6.06
N TYR A 229 3.57 -10.74 6.78
CA TYR A 229 4.32 -9.97 7.77
C TYR A 229 5.79 -9.88 7.36
N MET A 230 6.31 -8.65 7.32
CA MET A 230 7.67 -8.33 6.89
C MET A 230 8.52 -7.73 8.00
N GLU A 231 9.81 -8.06 8.00
CA GLU A 231 10.84 -7.43 8.82
C GLU A 231 12.18 -7.39 8.11
N ASP A 232 12.96 -6.33 8.35
CA ASP A 232 14.34 -6.18 7.84
C ASP A 232 14.54 -6.47 6.34
N GLY A 233 13.52 -6.15 5.54
CA GLY A 233 13.51 -6.38 4.10
C GLY A 233 13.15 -7.80 3.69
N GLN A 234 12.64 -8.64 4.58
CA GLN A 234 12.26 -10.04 4.31
C GLN A 234 10.78 -10.28 4.58
N THR A 235 10.21 -11.25 3.88
CA THR A 235 8.89 -11.81 4.25
C THR A 235 9.11 -12.92 5.28
N ILE A 236 8.59 -12.72 6.48
CA ILE A 236 8.84 -13.62 7.62
C ILE A 236 7.78 -14.72 7.68
N ILE A 237 6.52 -14.34 7.47
CA ILE A 237 5.39 -15.27 7.50
C ILE A 237 4.25 -14.71 6.64
N GLN A 238 3.53 -15.60 5.97
CA GLN A 238 2.29 -15.29 5.26
C GLN A 238 1.28 -16.42 5.49
N GLY A 239 -0.01 -16.09 5.50
CA GLY A 239 -1.07 -17.09 5.74
C GLY A 239 -2.39 -16.45 6.13
N ASP A 240 -3.26 -17.26 6.73
CA ASP A 240 -4.56 -16.81 7.23
C ASP A 240 -4.41 -15.80 8.38
N VAL A 241 -5.45 -14.99 8.57
CA VAL A 241 -5.48 -13.93 9.58
C VAL A 241 -5.21 -14.44 11.00
N SER A 242 -5.68 -15.64 11.35
CA SER A 242 -5.54 -16.18 12.70
C SER A 242 -4.08 -16.55 12.99
N THR A 243 -3.41 -17.17 12.03
CA THR A 243 -1.98 -17.54 12.10
C THR A 243 -1.11 -16.30 12.25
N ILE A 244 -1.34 -15.29 11.41
CA ILE A 244 -0.57 -14.04 11.44
C ILE A 244 -0.83 -13.27 12.73
N SER A 245 -2.08 -13.18 13.18
CA SER A 245 -2.44 -12.49 14.43
C SER A 245 -1.78 -13.14 15.65
N LYS A 246 -1.77 -14.48 15.71
CA LYS A 246 -1.09 -15.22 16.79
C LYS A 246 0.41 -14.98 16.77
N TYR A 247 1.04 -15.00 15.59
CA TYR A 247 2.48 -14.72 15.44
C TYR A 247 2.83 -13.33 15.97
N ILE A 248 2.11 -12.29 15.53
CA ILE A 248 2.42 -10.91 15.91
C ILE A 248 2.17 -10.68 17.40
N LYS A 249 1.06 -11.18 17.97
CA LYS A 249 0.79 -11.08 19.41
C LYS A 249 1.86 -11.76 20.26
N LYS A 250 2.27 -12.98 19.89
CA LYS A 250 3.35 -13.70 20.57
C LYS A 250 4.67 -12.92 20.51
N LYS A 251 4.93 -12.27 19.37
CA LYS A 251 6.12 -11.44 19.19
C LYS A 251 6.08 -10.17 20.04
N GLN A 252 4.97 -9.45 20.04
CA GLN A 252 4.77 -8.26 20.87
C GLN A 252 4.92 -8.59 22.36
N ALA A 253 4.34 -9.69 22.83
CA ALA A 253 4.49 -10.14 24.22
C ALA A 253 5.96 -10.38 24.62
N ARG A 254 6.79 -10.90 23.72
CA ARG A 254 8.23 -11.07 23.96
C ARG A 254 8.98 -9.74 24.07
N TYR A 255 8.57 -8.71 23.32
CA TYR A 255 9.17 -7.38 23.44
C TYR A 255 8.80 -6.70 24.77
N PHE A 256 7.56 -6.86 25.24
CA PHE A 256 7.14 -6.27 26.53
C PHE A 256 7.72 -7.01 27.74
N GLY A 257 7.92 -8.34 27.65
CA GLY A 257 8.57 -9.11 28.73
C GLY A 257 10.07 -8.82 28.93
N HIS A 258 10.71 -8.03 28.04
CA HIS A 258 12.10 -7.61 28.18
C HIS A 258 12.27 -6.26 28.90
N PHE A 259 11.19 -5.57 29.27
CA PHE A 259 11.22 -4.30 30.01
C PHE A 259 10.86 -4.43 31.50
N GLU A 260 10.61 -5.66 31.99
CA GLU A 260 10.43 -5.98 33.41
C GLU A 260 11.62 -6.83 33.92
N LEU A 261 12.83 -6.26 33.93
CA LEU A 261 13.99 -6.76 34.72
C LEU A 261 14.86 -5.58 35.13
#